data_AF-A0AAP0JZ45-F1
#
_entry.id   AF-A0AAP0JZ45-F1
#
_cell.length_a   1.000
_cell.length_b   1.000
_cell.length_c   1.000
_cell.angle_alpha   90.00
_cell.angle_beta   90.00
_cell.angle_gamma   90.00
#
_symmetry.space_group_name_H-M   'P 1'
#
loop_
_entity.id
_entity.type
_entity.pdbx_description
1 polymer ?
#
loop_
_entity_poly.entity_id
_entity_poly.type
_entity_poly.pdbx_seq_one_letter_code
_entity_poly.pdbx_strand_id
1 'polypeptide(L)'
;MMHQEQQTPLLESTSRFPPQKGVKLSYGTSGFRADASVLSAAVFRAGILAALRSLQTQFITGVMITTLHNQVYVRGKLQPILVAAVVYGSGLKSLPLK
;
A
#
# COMPACT_ATOMS: atom_id res chain seq x y z
N MET A 1 -9.50 -6.66 20.80
CA MET A 1 -10.49 -7.61 20.25
C MET A 1 -11.00 -7.00 18.95
N MET A 2 -10.81 -7.66 17.80
CA MET A 2 -11.36 -7.17 16.52
C MET A 2 -12.88 -7.30 16.61
N HIS A 3 -13.61 -6.21 16.43
CA HIS A 3 -15.07 -6.26 16.42
C HIS A 3 -15.50 -7.01 15.16
N GLN A 4 -16.34 -8.04 15.33
CA GLN A 4 -16.83 -8.89 14.22
C GLN A 4 -17.46 -8.06 13.08
N GLU A 5 -18.02 -6.90 13.43
CA GLU A 5 -18.56 -5.89 12.50
C GLU A 5 -17.54 -5.36 11.48
N GLN A 6 -16.23 -5.37 11.81
CA GLN A 6 -15.19 -4.87 10.92
C GLN A 6 -14.62 -5.93 9.97
N GLN A 7 -14.84 -7.23 10.24
CA GLN A 7 -14.28 -8.31 9.43
C GLN A 7 -14.96 -8.43 8.07
N THR A 8 -16.29 -8.44 8.05
CA THR A 8 -17.10 -8.53 6.83
C THR A 8 -16.78 -7.41 5.82
N PRO A 9 -16.83 -6.12 6.18
CA PRO A 9 -16.53 -5.05 5.22
C PRO A 9 -15.06 -5.06 4.76
N LEU A 10 -14.13 -5.52 5.61
CA LEU A 10 -12.72 -5.66 5.23
C LEU A 10 -12.53 -6.78 4.19
N LEU A 11 -13.18 -7.92 4.37
CA LEU A 11 -13.14 -9.03 3.42
C LEU A 11 -13.81 -8.66 2.09
N GLU A 12 -14.98 -8.01 2.17
CA GLU A 12 -15.71 -7.54 1.00
C GLU A 12 -14.85 -6.54 0.19
N SER A 13 -14.25 -5.56 0.86
CA SER A 13 -13.36 -4.59 0.21
C SER A 13 -12.08 -5.20 -0.35
N THR A 14 -11.50 -6.19 0.35
CA THR A 14 -10.34 -6.94 -0.15
C THR A 14 -10.64 -7.71 -1.43
N SER A 15 -11.86 -8.24 -1.57
CA SER A 15 -12.26 -9.03 -2.74
C SER A 15 -12.26 -8.22 -4.05
N ARG A 16 -12.41 -6.89 -3.97
CA ARG A 16 -12.31 -5.97 -5.12
C ARG A 16 -10.88 -5.79 -5.63
N PHE A 17 -9.87 -6.20 -4.87
CA PHE A 17 -8.45 -6.04 -5.21
C PHE A 17 -7.69 -7.38 -5.10
N PRO A 18 -8.04 -8.39 -5.92
CA PRO A 18 -7.43 -9.71 -5.88
C PRO A 18 -5.96 -9.63 -6.32
N PRO A 19 -5.04 -10.38 -5.68
CA PRO A 19 -3.67 -10.54 -6.18
C PRO A 19 -3.68 -11.17 -7.57
N GLN A 20 -2.84 -10.67 -8.48
CA GLN A 20 -2.68 -11.29 -9.78
C GLN A 20 -1.97 -12.64 -9.65
N LYS A 21 -2.54 -13.68 -10.28
CA LYS A 21 -1.97 -15.03 -10.27
C LYS A 21 -0.59 -15.03 -10.91
N GLY A 22 0.37 -15.67 -10.24
CA GLY A 22 1.76 -15.79 -10.75
C GLY A 22 2.63 -14.54 -10.57
N VAL A 23 2.08 -13.43 -10.07
CA VAL A 23 2.86 -12.22 -9.76
C VAL A 23 3.26 -12.22 -8.30
N LYS A 24 4.57 -12.17 -8.03
CA LYS A 24 5.12 -12.01 -6.68
C LYS A 24 5.70 -10.61 -6.54
N LEU A 25 5.11 -9.81 -5.65
CA LEU A 25 5.58 -8.46 -5.32
C LEU A 25 6.49 -8.51 -4.10
N SER A 26 7.57 -7.75 -4.14
CA SER A 26 8.52 -7.59 -3.03
C SER A 26 8.49 -6.16 -2.51
N TYR A 27 8.54 -5.99 -1.19
CA TYR A 27 8.66 -4.69 -0.54
C TYR A 27 10.15 -4.38 -0.34
N GLY A 28 10.69 -3.40 -1.07
CA GLY A 28 12.08 -2.97 -0.96
C GLY A 28 12.24 -1.69 -0.15
N THR A 29 13.42 -1.07 -0.23
CA THR A 29 13.78 0.17 0.48
C THR A 29 12.85 1.34 0.14
N SER A 30 12.26 1.35 -1.06
CA SER A 30 11.28 2.35 -1.47
C SER A 30 9.88 1.78 -1.64
N GLY A 31 9.54 0.70 -0.93
CA GLY A 31 8.24 0.05 -1.01
C GLY A 31 8.06 -0.89 -2.19
N PHE A 32 6.81 -1.10 -2.59
CA PHE A 32 6.48 -1.95 -3.73
C PHE A 32 6.75 -1.22 -5.04
N ARG A 33 7.45 -1.88 -5.97
CA ARG A 33 7.75 -1.37 -7.31
C ARG A 33 7.33 -2.40 -8.36
N ALA A 34 6.36 -2.06 -9.20
CA ALA A 34 6.00 -2.86 -10.37
C ALA A 34 5.21 -1.99 -11.37
N ASP A 35 4.77 -2.61 -12.47
CA ASP A 35 3.80 -2.01 -13.36
C ASP A 35 2.50 -1.66 -12.60
N ALA A 36 1.87 -0.53 -12.95
CA ALA A 36 0.68 -0.06 -12.24
C ALA A 36 -0.49 -1.06 -12.30
N SER A 37 -0.60 -1.83 -13.40
CA SER A 37 -1.65 -2.83 -13.59
C SER A 37 -1.64 -3.93 -12.53
N VAL A 38 -0.48 -4.21 -11.93
CA VAL A 38 -0.30 -5.32 -10.98
C VAL A 38 -0.27 -4.87 -9.52
N LEU A 39 -0.28 -3.55 -9.27
CA LEU A 39 -0.04 -2.98 -7.94
C LEU A 39 -1.31 -2.75 -7.10
N SER A 40 -2.50 -2.80 -7.71
CA SER A 40 -3.78 -2.47 -7.05
C SER A 40 -4.00 -3.25 -5.74
N ALA A 41 -3.76 -4.56 -5.78
CA ALA A 41 -3.81 -5.47 -4.63
C ALA A 41 -2.82 -5.10 -3.52
N ALA A 42 -1.62 -4.62 -3.87
CA ALA A 42 -0.60 -4.22 -2.90
C ALA A 42 -0.90 -2.85 -2.29
N VAL A 43 -1.35 -1.88 -3.10
CA VAL A 43 -1.73 -0.54 -2.63
C VAL A 43 -2.88 -0.60 -1.63
N PHE A 44 -3.92 -1.40 -1.92
CA PHE A 44 -5.04 -1.60 -1.00
C PHE A 44 -4.57 -2.12 0.37
N ARG A 45 -3.71 -3.16 0.37
CA ARG A 45 -3.14 -3.73 1.60
C ARG A 45 -2.19 -2.77 2.31
N ALA A 46 -1.45 -1.94 1.58
CA ALA A 46 -0.60 -0.89 2.16
C ALA A 46 -1.43 0.16 2.92
N GLY A 47 -2.63 0.50 2.44
CA GLY A 47 -3.57 1.37 3.16
C GLY A 47 -4.02 0.78 4.50
N ILE A 48 -4.39 -0.51 4.51
CA ILE A 48 -4.72 -1.23 5.75
C ILE A 48 -3.52 -1.24 6.71
N LEU A 49 -2.32 -1.54 6.20
CA LEU A 49 -1.09 -1.54 7.00
C LEU A 49 -0.80 -0.16 7.60
N ALA A 50 -0.98 0.92 6.83
CA ALA A 50 -0.80 2.29 7.31
C ALA A 50 -1.79 2.64 8.42
N ALA A 51 -3.07 2.24 8.29
CA ALA A 51 -4.07 2.44 9.32
C ALA A 51 -3.75 1.68 10.61
N LEU A 52 -3.41 0.38 10.51
CA LEU A 52 -3.01 -0.44 11.65
C LEU A 52 -1.75 0.11 12.33
N ARG A 53 -0.79 0.59 11.54
CA ARG A 53 0.42 1.22 12.05
C ARG A 53 0.10 2.49 12.82
N SER A 54 -0.75 3.36 12.28
CA SER A 54 -1.21 4.58 12.93
C SER A 54 -1.87 4.28 14.29
N LEU A 55 -2.76 3.28 14.32
CA LEU A 55 -3.40 2.81 15.55
C LEU A 55 -2.38 2.26 16.56
N GLN A 56 -1.36 1.53 16.11
CA GLN A 56 -0.34 0.97 16.98
C GLN A 56 0.57 2.05 17.58
N THR A 57 0.96 3.05 16.78
CA THR A 57 1.95 4.05 17.18
C THR A 57 1.34 5.32 17.75
N GLN A 58 0.04 5.57 17.51
CA GLN A 58 -0.64 6.83 17.84
C GLN A 58 -0.06 8.04 17.07
N PHE A 59 0.55 7.79 15.90
CA PHE A 59 1.12 8.80 15.02
C PHE A 59 0.56 8.69 13.61
N ILE A 60 0.52 9.82 12.91
CA ILE A 60 0.09 9.85 11.50
C ILE A 60 1.03 8.99 10.64
N THR A 61 0.45 8.04 9.92
CA THR A 61 1.15 7.22 8.93
C THR A 61 0.62 7.55 7.53
N GLY A 62 1.50 8.00 6.64
CA GLY A 62 1.16 8.35 5.27
C GLY A 62 1.39 7.19 4.29
N VAL A 63 0.72 7.22 3.14
CA VAL A 63 1.02 6.35 2.00
C VAL A 63 1.40 7.25 0.84
N MET A 64 2.61 7.07 0.32
CA MET A 64 3.06 7.78 -0.86
C MET A 64 2.88 6.87 -2.08
N ILE A 65 2.07 7.34 -3.02
CA ILE A 65 1.92 6.75 -4.35
C ILE A 65 2.66 7.67 -5.32
N THR A 66 3.70 7.17 -5.96
CA THR A 66 4.50 7.99 -6.87
C THR A 66 4.95 7.19 -8.08
N THR A 67 5.02 7.86 -9.23
CA THR A 67 5.66 7.35 -10.43
C THR A 67 7.02 8.03 -10.53
N LEU A 68 8.08 7.35 -10.10
CA LEU A 68 9.43 7.84 -10.30
C LEU A 68 9.93 7.34 -11.65
N HIS A 69 10.66 8.18 -12.40
CA HIS A 69 11.32 7.85 -13.66
C HIS A 69 12.44 6.79 -13.55
N ASN A 70 12.27 5.76 -12.71
CA ASN A 70 13.19 4.63 -12.64
C ASN A 70 12.93 3.72 -13.85
N GLN A 71 13.55 4.07 -14.97
CA GLN A 71 13.40 3.35 -16.23
C GLN A 71 13.98 1.94 -16.09
N VAL A 72 13.11 0.95 -16.04
CA VAL A 72 13.55 -0.45 -16.14
C VAL A 72 13.40 -0.82 -17.61
N TYR A 73 14.53 -0.82 -18.32
CA TYR A 73 14.59 -1.27 -19.71
C TYR A 73 14.41 -2.78 -19.73
N VAL A 74 13.17 -3.22 -19.97
CA VAL A 74 12.84 -4.63 -20.14
C VAL A 74 12.31 -4.78 -21.56
N ARG A 75 13.02 -5.57 -22.38
CA ARG A 75 12.63 -5.91 -23.77
C ARG A 75 12.38 -4.70 -24.69
N GLY A 76 13.20 -3.66 -24.62
CA GLY A 76 13.16 -2.57 -25.60
C GLY A 76 12.03 -1.55 -25.42
N LYS A 77 11.25 -1.61 -24.34
CA LYS A 77 10.19 -0.63 -24.05
C LYS A 77 10.35 -0.03 -22.65
N LEU A 78 10.11 1.27 -22.55
CA LEU A 78 10.02 1.99 -21.27
C LEU A 78 8.66 1.71 -20.65
N GLN A 79 8.64 1.18 -19.43
CA GLN A 79 7.39 0.95 -18.69
C GLN A 79 7.33 1.83 -17.44
N PRO A 80 6.22 2.54 -17.20
CA PRO A 80 6.05 3.35 -16.00
C PRO A 80 5.96 2.42 -14.77
N ILE A 81 6.81 2.67 -13.78
CA ILE A 81 6.75 1.95 -12.50
C ILE A 81 5.97 2.81 -11.52
N LEU A 82 4.94 2.21 -10.93
CA LEU A 82 4.26 2.77 -9.79
C LEU A 82 4.95 2.30 -8.51
N VAL A 83 5.20 3.24 -7.62
CA VAL A 83 5.77 3.00 -6.30
C VAL A 83 4.71 3.27 -5.25
N ALA A 84 4.49 2.30 -4.37
CA ALA A 84 3.66 2.46 -3.19
C ALA A 84 4.52 2.17 -1.95
N ALA A 85 4.73 3.21 -1.14
CA ALA A 85 5.50 3.13 0.09
C ALA A 85 4.67 3.68 1.27
N VAL A 86 4.73 2.97 2.40
CA VAL A 86 4.20 3.48 3.66
C VAL A 86 5.26 4.40 4.26
N VAL A 87 4.93 5.67 4.41
CA VAL A 87 5.83 6.72 4.90
C VAL A 87 5.44 7.09 6.32
N TYR A 88 6.45 7.24 7.17
CA TYR A 88 6.27 7.57 8.57
C TYR A 88 6.45 9.07 8.82
N GLY A 89 5.51 9.68 9.54
CA GLY A 89 5.69 11.00 10.13
C GLY A 89 6.04 10.89 11.61
N SER A 90 7.27 11.23 12.00
CA SER A 90 7.61 11.49 13.40
C SER A 90 7.16 12.90 13.79
N GLY A 91 6.32 13.03 14.81
CA GLY A 91 6.04 14.33 15.46
C GLY A 91 4.60 14.83 15.37
N LEU A 92 3.76 14.25 14.52
CA LEU A 92 2.32 14.57 14.48
C LEU A 92 1.53 13.42 15.11
N LYS A 93 1.05 13.62 16.33
CA LYS A 93 0.12 12.68 16.97
C LYS A 93 -1.16 12.63 16.16
N SER A 94 -1.73 11.43 15.98
CA SER A 94 -3.05 11.30 15.35
C SER A 94 -4.07 12.09 16.16
N LEU A 95 -4.78 13.03 15.53
CA LEU A 95 -5.92 13.70 16.14
C LEU A 95 -6.96 12.65 16.57
N PRO A 96 -7.64 12.83 17.71
CA PRO A 96 -8.72 11.92 18.09
C PRO A 96 -9.77 11.93 16.97
N LEU A 97 -10.13 10.73 16.51
CA LEU A 97 -11.26 10.55 15.61
C LEU A 97 -12.52 11.02 16.36
N LYS A 98 -13.18 12.05 15.85
CA LYS A 98 -14.49 12.52 16.35
C LYS A 98 -15.58 11.57 15.92
#